data_AF-A0A0R1WFQ8-F1
#
_entry.id   AF-A0A0R1WFQ8-F1
#
_cell.length_a   1.000
_cell.length_b   1.000
_cell.length_c   1.000
_cell.angle_alpha   90.00
_cell.angle_beta   90.00
_cell.angle_gamma   90.00
#
_symmetry.space_group_name_H-M   'P 1'
#
loop_
_entity.id
_entity.type
_entity.pdbx_description
1 polymer ?
#
loop_
_entity_poly.entity_id
_entity_poly.type
_entity_poly.pdbx_seq_one_letter_code
_entity_poly.pdbx_strand_id
1 'polypeptide(L)'
;MKNTTLFNLIDASYNEDLSHQPIEYKKCLLQAAQELNSDEDEISVCVTIYKGYRDNFIVPMTLPTKNRQLYQYIKNKLNNPSQKTLHDANLGYGLIATHFTFGPIN
;
A
#
# COMPACT_ATOMS: atom_id res chain seq x y z
N MET A 1 19.30 4.71 7.01
CA MET A 1 17.92 4.90 6.51
C MET A 1 17.94 4.80 4.99
N LYS A 2 17.61 3.63 4.42
CA LYS A 2 17.80 3.37 2.98
C LYS A 2 16.63 3.81 2.08
N ASN A 3 15.48 4.20 2.63
CA ASN A 3 14.35 4.65 1.81
C ASN A 3 13.58 5.82 2.44
N THR A 4 14.18 7.00 2.36
CA THR A 4 13.60 8.24 2.89
C THR A 4 12.23 8.54 2.28
N THR A 5 12.01 8.19 1.01
CA THR A 5 10.77 8.54 0.30
C THR A 5 9.55 7.78 0.84
N LEU A 6 9.61 6.45 0.92
CA LEU A 6 8.48 5.65 1.41
C LEU A 6 8.21 5.93 2.89
N PHE A 7 9.26 6.02 3.70
CA PHE A 7 9.12 6.35 5.13
C PHE A 7 8.44 7.72 5.31
N ASN A 8 8.88 8.76 4.59
CA ASN A 8 8.27 10.08 4.66
C ASN A 8 6.82 10.08 4.21
N LEU A 9 6.45 9.28 3.20
CA LEU A 9 5.07 9.14 2.75
C LEU A 9 4.19 8.46 3.81
N ILE A 10 4.71 7.43 4.49
CA ILE A 10 3.99 6.74 5.58
C ILE A 10 3.82 7.67 6.77
N ASP A 11 4.89 8.36 7.19
CA ASP A 11 4.84 9.30 8.30
C ASP A 11 3.86 10.46 8.00
N ALA A 12 3.93 11.02 6.80
CA ALA A 12 3.01 12.06 6.36
C ALA A 12 1.55 11.57 6.35
N SER A 13 1.30 10.33 5.94
CA SER A 13 -0.04 9.71 5.91
C SER A 13 -0.57 9.39 7.30
N TYR A 14 0.29 8.91 8.22
CA TYR A 14 -0.05 8.60 9.60
C TYR A 14 -0.50 9.85 10.39
N ASN A 15 0.11 10.98 10.07
CA ASN A 15 -0.17 12.28 10.67
C ASN A 15 -1.40 13.00 10.09
N GLU A 16 -2.07 12.46 9.07
CA GLU A 16 -3.36 12.99 8.61
C GLU A 16 -4.51 12.61 9.54
N ASP A 17 -5.61 13.36 9.43
CA ASP A 17 -6.86 12.98 10.06
C ASP A 17 -7.43 11.72 9.39
N LEU A 18 -7.35 10.61 10.11
CA LEU A 18 -7.86 9.30 9.72
C LEU A 18 -9.07 8.89 10.57
N SER A 19 -9.73 9.83 11.26
CA SER A 19 -10.86 9.53 12.15
C SER A 19 -12.04 8.85 11.45
N HIS A 20 -12.15 9.01 10.13
CA HIS A 20 -13.17 8.40 9.29
C HIS A 20 -12.73 7.08 8.65
N GLN A 21 -11.54 6.57 9.01
CA GLN A 21 -10.98 5.34 8.47
C GLN A 21 -10.87 4.28 9.59
N PRO A 22 -10.84 2.98 9.24
CA PRO A 22 -10.64 1.90 10.21
C PRO A 22 -9.36 2.08 11.05
N ILE A 23 -9.45 1.78 12.34
CA ILE A 23 -8.32 1.92 13.29
C ILE A 23 -7.17 0.99 12.89
N GLU A 24 -7.51 -0.17 12.35
CA GLU A 24 -6.63 -1.19 11.80
C GLU A 24 -5.74 -0.64 10.70
N TYR A 25 -6.25 0.27 9.86
CA TYR A 25 -5.46 0.92 8.82
C TYR A 25 -4.35 1.79 9.43
N LYS A 26 -4.67 2.57 10.47
CA LYS A 26 -3.67 3.38 11.18
C LYS A 26 -2.60 2.53 11.87
N LYS A 27 -2.99 1.37 12.42
CA LYS A 27 -2.05 0.38 12.97
C LYS A 27 -1.14 -0.19 11.88
N CYS A 28 -1.68 -0.49 10.71
CA CYS A 28 -0.92 -0.99 9.56
C CYS A 28 0.15 0.02 9.12
N LEU A 29 -0.16 1.32 9.06
CA LEU A 29 0.82 2.37 8.75
C LEU A 29 1.96 2.43 9.78
N LEU A 30 1.65 2.31 11.07
CA LEU A 30 2.66 2.31 12.13
C LEU A 30 3.57 1.08 12.03
N GLN A 31 2.99 -0.10 11.80
CA GLN A 31 3.74 -1.34 11.60
C GLN A 31 4.68 -1.23 10.39
N ALA A 32 4.17 -0.74 9.26
CA ALA A 32 4.96 -0.56 8.05
C ALA A 32 6.16 0.40 8.25
N ALA A 33 5.98 1.46 9.05
CA ALA A 33 7.07 2.35 9.42
C ALA A 33 8.14 1.65 10.29
N GLN A 34 7.73 0.77 11.21
CA GLN A 34 8.64 -0.03 12.03
C GLN A 34 9.41 -1.06 11.19
N GLU A 35 8.73 -1.73 10.26
CA GLU A 35 9.33 -2.69 9.32
C GLU A 35 10.40 -2.01 8.45
N LEU A 36 10.11 -0.82 7.89
CA LEU A 36 11.10 -0.05 7.13
C LEU A 36 12.30 0.39 7.95
N ASN A 37 12.12 0.68 9.23
CA ASN A 37 13.21 1.02 10.14
C ASN A 37 14.05 -0.20 10.54
N SER A 38 13.51 -1.41 10.38
CA SER A 38 14.18 -2.68 10.71
C SER A 38 14.90 -3.29 9.50
N ASP A 39 15.11 -2.50 8.45
CA ASP A 39 15.70 -2.90 7.17
C ASP A 39 14.89 -3.97 6.39
N GLU A 40 13.58 -4.05 6.61
CA GLU A 40 12.68 -4.87 5.78
C GLU A 40 12.63 -4.34 4.34
N ASP A 41 12.43 -5.25 3.38
CA ASP A 41 12.38 -4.90 1.96
C ASP A 41 11.24 -3.92 1.62
N GLU A 42 11.54 -2.90 0.81
CA GLU A 42 10.59 -1.84 0.44
C GLU A 42 9.33 -2.42 -0.23
N ILE A 43 9.48 -3.45 -1.06
CA ILE A 43 8.35 -4.06 -1.75
C ILE A 43 7.52 -4.89 -0.79
N SER A 44 8.14 -5.63 0.13
CA SER A 44 7.45 -6.34 1.22
C SER A 44 6.54 -5.38 2.00
N VAL A 45 7.08 -4.23 2.40
CA VAL A 45 6.33 -3.19 3.12
C VAL A 45 5.19 -2.61 2.25
N CYS A 46 5.45 -2.33 0.98
CA CYS A 46 4.42 -1.88 0.04
C CYS A 46 3.27 -2.89 -0.09
N VAL A 47 3.58 -4.19 -0.11
CA VAL A 47 2.58 -5.27 -0.15
C VAL A 47 1.78 -5.30 1.15
N THR A 48 2.42 -5.17 2.31
CA THR A 48 1.74 -5.11 3.62
C THR A 48 0.72 -3.97 3.67
N ILE A 49 1.13 -2.76 3.28
CA ILE A 49 0.20 -1.61 3.26
C ILE A 49 -0.91 -1.83 2.23
N TYR A 50 -0.59 -2.39 1.05
CA TYR A 50 -1.59 -2.67 0.02
C TYR A 50 -2.65 -3.68 0.46
N LYS A 51 -2.24 -4.75 1.16
CA LYS A 51 -3.16 -5.68 1.82
C LYS A 51 -3.99 -4.94 2.87
N GLY A 52 -3.37 -4.08 3.67
CA GLY A 52 -4.05 -3.21 4.63
C GLY A 52 -5.17 -2.37 4.01
N TYR A 53 -4.99 -1.82 2.80
CA TYR A 53 -6.07 -1.15 2.07
C TYR A 53 -7.23 -2.09 1.74
N ARG A 54 -6.92 -3.30 1.23
CA ARG A 54 -7.93 -4.26 0.77
C ARG A 54 -8.73 -4.86 1.92
N ASP A 55 -8.04 -5.30 2.98
CA ASP A 55 -8.64 -5.98 4.13
C ASP A 55 -9.55 -5.04 4.92
N ASN A 56 -9.26 -3.73 4.88
CA ASN A 56 -10.05 -2.69 5.52
C ASN A 56 -11.05 -2.00 4.55
N PHE A 57 -11.24 -2.56 3.34
CA PHE A 57 -12.14 -2.02 2.31
C PHE A 57 -11.94 -0.52 2.02
N ILE A 58 -10.69 -0.06 2.11
CA ILE A 58 -10.34 1.35 1.92
C ILE A 58 -10.57 1.73 0.46
N VAL A 59 -11.42 2.72 0.23
CA VAL A 59 -11.63 3.31 -1.09
C VAL A 59 -10.62 4.45 -1.28
N PRO A 60 -9.71 4.40 -2.27
CA PRO A 60 -8.66 5.41 -2.42
C PRO A 60 -9.17 6.84 -2.56
N MET A 61 -10.37 7.04 -3.10
CA MET A 61 -10.98 8.37 -3.25
C MET A 61 -11.45 8.98 -1.92
N THR A 62 -11.67 8.17 -0.88
CA THR A 62 -12.11 8.65 0.45
C THR A 62 -10.93 8.97 1.36
N LEU A 63 -9.71 8.62 0.94
CA LEU A 63 -8.50 8.94 1.69
C LEU A 63 -8.16 10.44 1.58
N PRO A 64 -7.59 11.03 2.64
CA PRO A 64 -7.03 12.37 2.56
C PRO A 64 -5.78 12.41 1.65
N THR A 65 -5.24 13.61 1.43
CA THR A 65 -4.34 13.88 0.30
C THR A 65 -3.03 13.11 0.38
N LYS A 66 -2.38 13.06 1.56
CA LYS A 66 -1.09 12.37 1.73
C LYS A 66 -1.29 10.85 1.68
N ASN A 67 -2.37 10.34 2.25
CA ASN A 67 -2.74 8.92 2.15
C ASN A 67 -3.01 8.50 0.69
N ARG A 68 -3.64 9.37 -0.11
CA ARG A 68 -3.79 9.15 -1.56
C ARG A 68 -2.46 9.11 -2.29
N GLN A 69 -1.52 9.99 -1.94
CA GLN A 69 -0.17 10.00 -2.51
C GLN A 69 0.57 8.69 -2.16
N LEU A 70 0.47 8.23 -0.92
CA LEU A 70 1.01 6.94 -0.48
C LEU A 70 0.38 5.78 -1.27
N TYR A 71 -0.95 5.76 -1.41
CA TYR A 71 -1.65 4.75 -2.21
C TYR A 71 -1.17 4.75 -3.66
N GLN A 72 -1.03 5.92 -4.30
CA GLN A 72 -0.52 6.04 -5.67
C GLN A 72 0.93 5.55 -5.78
N TYR A 73 1.79 5.93 -4.83
CA TYR A 73 3.18 5.47 -4.79
C TYR A 73 3.25 3.94 -4.74
N ILE A 74 2.54 3.33 -3.81
CA ILE A 74 2.48 1.88 -3.63
C ILE A 74 1.92 1.21 -4.88
N LYS A 75 0.80 1.70 -5.42
CA LYS A 75 0.20 1.15 -6.63
C LYS A 75 1.15 1.21 -7.82
N ASN A 76 1.89 2.30 -7.99
CA ASN A 76 2.86 2.43 -9.08
C ASN A 76 4.05 1.47 -8.90
N LYS A 77 4.56 1.32 -7.67
CA LYS A 77 5.61 0.36 -7.33
C LYS A 77 5.17 -1.08 -7.58
N LEU A 78 3.93 -1.42 -7.20
CA LEU A 78 3.37 -2.77 -7.35
C LEU A 78 2.84 -3.09 -8.75
N ASN A 79 2.57 -2.08 -9.60
CA ASN A 79 2.18 -2.24 -11.00
C ASN A 79 3.38 -2.46 -11.94
N ASN A 80 4.58 -2.10 -11.52
CA ASN A 80 5.84 -2.41 -12.23
C ASN A 80 6.73 -3.39 -11.44
N PRO A 81 6.23 -4.57 -11.00
CA PRO A 81 7.07 -5.51 -10.27
C PRO A 81 7.96 -6.27 -11.26
N SER A 82 9.21 -6.52 -10.88
CA SER A 82 10.03 -7.49 -11.61
C SER A 82 9.44 -8.90 -11.42
N GLN A 83 9.60 -9.82 -12.38
CA GLN A 83 9.11 -11.20 -12.27
C GLN A 83 9.58 -11.91 -10.98
N LYS A 84 10.79 -11.59 -10.51
CA LYS A 84 11.36 -12.10 -9.26
C LYS A 84 10.57 -11.62 -8.03
N THR A 85 10.21 -10.35 -8.01
CA THR A 85 9.42 -9.73 -6.94
C THR A 85 8.02 -10.32 -6.84
N LEU A 86 7.40 -10.68 -7.98
CA LEU A 86 6.10 -11.35 -8.01
C LEU A 86 6.16 -12.78 -7.45
N HIS A 87 7.27 -13.48 -7.68
CA HIS A 87 7.52 -14.82 -7.19
C HIS A 87 7.78 -14.81 -5.68
N ASP A 88 8.71 -13.97 -5.21
CA ASP A 88 9.13 -13.90 -3.81
C ASP A 88 8.00 -13.45 -2.87
N ALA A 89 7.12 -12.57 -3.34
CA ALA A 89 6.00 -12.07 -2.55
C ALA A 89 4.73 -12.94 -2.63
N ASN A 90 4.77 -14.12 -3.25
CA ASN A 90 3.60 -14.97 -3.53
C ASN A 90 2.43 -14.16 -4.17
N LEU A 91 2.77 -13.13 -4.96
CA LEU A 91 1.81 -12.28 -5.67
C LEU A 91 1.21 -12.99 -6.89
N GLY A 92 1.77 -14.16 -7.24
CA GLY A 92 1.22 -15.09 -8.22
C GLY A 92 -0.22 -15.46 -7.86
N TYR A 93 -1.13 -15.15 -8.78
CA TYR A 93 -2.57 -15.43 -8.78
C TYR A 93 -3.50 -14.52 -7.96
N GLY A 94 -3.14 -13.99 -6.78
CA GLY A 94 -4.13 -13.31 -5.92
C GLY A 94 -4.31 -11.79 -6.09
N LEU A 95 -3.24 -11.09 -6.48
CA LEU A 95 -3.19 -9.61 -6.51
C LEU A 95 -3.19 -9.03 -7.94
N ILE A 96 -2.67 -9.78 -8.92
CA ILE A 96 -2.78 -9.44 -10.36
C ILE A 96 -4.16 -9.79 -10.92
N ALA A 97 -4.88 -10.76 -10.32
CA ALA A 97 -6.23 -11.15 -10.74
C ALA A 97 -7.35 -10.22 -10.24
N THR A 98 -7.03 -9.01 -9.76
CA THR A 98 -7.96 -7.88 -9.91
C THR A 98 -7.95 -7.47 -11.38
N HIS A 99 -8.51 -8.35 -12.22
CA HIS A 99 -9.01 -7.96 -13.52
C HIS A 99 -9.85 -6.71 -13.29
N PHE A 100 -9.51 -5.62 -13.98
CA PHE A 100 -10.49 -4.61 -14.31
C PHE A 100 -11.65 -5.33 -15.02
N THR A 101 -12.67 -5.76 -14.29
CA THR A 101 -14.00 -6.03 -14.85
C THR A 101 -14.79 -4.73 -14.85
N PHE A 102 -14.27 -3.75 -15.59
CA PHE A 102 -15.11 -2.75 -16.24
C PHE A 102 -14.85 -2.87 -17.74
N GLY A 103 -15.48 -3.90 -18.35
CA GLY A 103 -15.76 -3.99 -19.78
C GLY A 103 -17.23 -3.61 -20.01
N PRO A 104 -17.61 -3.15 -21.21
CA PRO A 104 -18.67 -2.15 -21.37
C PRO A 104 -20.05 -2.68 -21.01
N ILE A 105 -20.87 -1.78 -20.47
CA ILE A 105 -22.33 -1.93 -20.48
C ILE A 105 -22.74 -1.93 -21.96
N ASN A 106 -23.18 -3.08 -22.46
CA ASN A 106 -23.99 -3.16 -23.68
C ASN A 106 -25.45 -2.86 -23.32
#